data_AF-A0AAX1NFY4-F1
#
_entry.id   AF-A0AAX1NFY4-F1
#
_cell.length_a   1.000
_cell.length_b   1.000
_cell.length_c   1.000
_cell.angle_alpha   90.00
_cell.angle_beta   90.00
_cell.angle_gamma   90.00
#
_symmetry.space_group_name_H-M   'P 1'
#
loop_
_entity.id
_entity.type
_entity.pdbx_description
1 polymer ?
#
loop_
_entity_poly.entity_id
_entity_poly.type
_entity_poly.pdbx_seq_one_letter_code
_entity_poly.pdbx_strand_id
1 'polypeptide(L)'
;MQVSHKIDAIKLSEELLEAVRKKKPTFIVESVLKNIELEELKLQLYNDRRRKAFWINIYNAYYQIHIEDYKHEKLMIFSKRIIEIANHKFSLDDIEHGILRKLNFKYGLGYVPLLFADKVIKELAVEKLDYRIHFALNCGAKSCPPI
;
A
#
# COMPACT_ATOMS: atom_id res chain seq x y z
N MET A 1 -23.51 -15.09 22.15
CA MET A 1 -23.42 -14.27 20.91
C MET A 1 -21.99 -13.79 20.77
N GLN A 2 -21.24 -14.37 19.84
CA GLN A 2 -19.86 -13.95 19.58
C GLN A 2 -19.89 -12.55 18.99
N VAL A 3 -19.30 -11.59 19.70
CA VAL A 3 -18.95 -10.29 19.14
C VAL A 3 -17.83 -10.58 18.13
N SER A 4 -18.19 -10.72 16.87
CA SER A 4 -17.22 -10.66 15.77
C SER A 4 -16.50 -9.32 15.92
N HIS A 5 -15.23 -9.36 16.35
CA HIS A 5 -14.35 -8.21 16.24
C HIS A 5 -14.23 -7.92 14.75
N LYS A 6 -15.03 -6.97 14.26
CA LYS A 6 -14.97 -6.53 12.88
C LYS A 6 -13.60 -5.92 12.67
N ILE A 7 -12.75 -6.62 11.93
CA ILE A 7 -11.41 -6.16 11.57
C ILE A 7 -11.57 -4.85 10.79
N ASP A 8 -10.94 -3.75 11.21
CA ASP A 8 -10.97 -2.48 10.45
C ASP A 8 -9.62 -2.28 9.75
N ALA A 9 -9.63 -2.43 8.42
CA ALA A 9 -8.46 -2.32 7.57
C ALA A 9 -7.81 -0.93 7.64
N ILE A 10 -8.59 0.15 7.79
CA ILE A 10 -8.02 1.50 7.91
C ILE A 10 -7.24 1.61 9.20
N LYS A 11 -7.86 1.19 10.31
CA LYS A 11 -7.22 1.23 11.63
C LYS A 11 -5.95 0.37 11.66
N LEU A 12 -5.98 -0.83 11.07
CA LEU A 12 -4.80 -1.68 10.96
C LEU A 12 -3.67 -1.02 10.15
N SER A 13 -4.00 -0.32 9.06
CA SER A 13 -2.99 0.40 8.28
C SER A 13 -2.36 1.55 9.08
N GLU A 14 -3.16 2.25 9.90
CA GLU A 14 -2.68 3.31 10.79
C GLU A 14 -1.79 2.73 11.90
N GLU A 15 -2.23 1.63 12.55
CA GLU A 15 -1.48 0.93 13.58
C GLU A 15 -0.13 0.40 13.06
N LEU A 16 -0.11 -0.14 11.83
CA LEU A 16 1.12 -0.58 11.18
C LEU A 16 2.10 0.60 11.02
N LEU A 17 1.63 1.70 10.42
CA LEU A 17 2.47 2.88 10.19
C LEU A 17 2.96 3.48 11.52
N GLU A 18 2.10 3.55 12.53
CA GLU A 18 2.47 4.04 13.85
C GLU A 18 3.51 3.15 14.54
N ALA A 19 3.37 1.83 14.43
CA ALA A 19 4.34 0.87 14.96
C ALA A 19 5.72 1.05 14.31
N VAL A 20 5.76 1.21 12.98
CA VAL A 20 7.00 1.52 12.23
C VAL A 20 7.64 2.81 12.73
N ARG A 21 6.87 3.89 12.86
CA ARG A 21 7.37 5.20 13.36
C ARG A 21 7.92 5.11 14.77
N LYS A 22 7.31 4.28 15.62
CA LYS A 22 7.75 4.01 17.00
C LYS A 22 8.83 2.93 17.09
N LYS A 23 9.31 2.37 15.97
CA LYS A 23 10.27 1.26 15.90
C LYS A 23 9.83 0.05 16.76
N LYS A 24 8.53 -0.22 16.77
CA LYS A 24 7.94 -1.37 17.46
C LYS A 24 7.80 -2.56 16.50
N PRO A 25 7.75 -3.80 17.00
CA PRO A 25 7.49 -4.97 16.16
C PRO A 25 6.14 -4.87 15.41
N THR A 26 6.15 -5.18 14.12
CA THR A 26 4.98 -5.08 13.22
C THR A 26 4.34 -6.41 12.86
N PHE A 27 5.01 -7.53 13.14
CA PHE A 27 4.65 -8.89 12.71
C PHE A 27 3.18 -9.28 12.99
N ILE A 28 2.61 -8.83 14.10
CA ILE A 28 1.20 -9.11 14.45
C ILE A 28 0.27 -8.42 13.46
N VAL A 29 0.47 -7.13 13.23
CA VAL A 29 -0.38 -6.31 12.35
C VAL A 29 -0.23 -6.77 10.90
N GLU A 30 0.99 -7.08 10.47
CA GLU A 30 1.26 -7.66 9.14
C GLU A 30 0.56 -9.00 8.94
N SER A 31 0.59 -9.87 9.95
CA SER A 31 -0.12 -11.16 9.90
C SER A 31 -1.64 -10.97 9.80
N VAL A 32 -2.21 -10.01 10.53
CA VAL A 32 -3.64 -9.72 10.43
C VAL A 32 -3.97 -9.19 9.04
N LEU A 33 -3.22 -8.19 8.53
CA LEU A 33 -3.41 -7.61 7.19
C LEU A 33 -3.29 -8.65 6.07
N LYS A 34 -2.33 -9.58 6.20
CA LYS A 34 -2.17 -10.71 5.28
C LYS A 34 -3.41 -11.59 5.23
N ASN A 35 -4.04 -11.86 6.38
CA ASN A 35 -5.14 -12.82 6.49
C ASN A 35 -6.54 -12.20 6.38
N ILE A 36 -6.66 -10.90 6.05
CA ILE A 36 -7.97 -10.29 5.78
C ILE A 36 -8.59 -10.93 4.54
N GLU A 37 -9.88 -11.25 4.57
CA GLU A 37 -10.59 -11.70 3.37
C GLU A 37 -10.67 -10.57 2.34
N LEU A 38 -10.34 -10.88 1.07
CA LEU A 38 -10.30 -9.87 0.00
C LEU A 38 -11.64 -9.13 -0.16
N GLU A 39 -12.76 -9.84 -0.05
CA GLU A 39 -14.09 -9.25 -0.16
C GLU A 39 -14.41 -8.32 1.03
N GLU A 40 -13.99 -8.66 2.24
CA GLU A 40 -14.13 -7.77 3.40
C GLU A 40 -13.27 -6.51 3.23
N LEU A 41 -12.05 -6.65 2.73
CA LEU A 41 -11.18 -5.52 2.40
C LEU A 41 -11.85 -4.60 1.36
N LYS A 42 -12.43 -5.16 0.30
CA LYS A 42 -13.14 -4.40 -0.74
C LYS A 42 -14.35 -3.65 -0.19
N LEU A 43 -15.15 -4.31 0.66
CA LEU A 43 -16.31 -3.69 1.32
C LEU A 43 -15.89 -2.50 2.20
N GLN A 44 -14.73 -2.60 2.86
CA GLN A 44 -14.21 -1.49 3.65
C GLN A 44 -13.57 -0.39 2.81
N LEU A 45 -12.98 -0.71 1.66
CA LEU A 45 -12.37 0.24 0.73
C LEU A 45 -13.36 0.70 -0.36
N TYR A 46 -14.59 1.00 0.04
CA TYR A 46 -15.71 1.32 -0.87
C TYR A 46 -15.60 2.68 -1.58
N ASN A 47 -14.64 3.54 -1.22
CA ASN A 47 -14.42 4.83 -1.89
C ASN A 47 -12.95 5.24 -1.94
N ASP A 48 -12.62 6.20 -2.79
CA ASP A 48 -11.26 6.69 -3.01
C ASP A 48 -10.60 7.28 -1.76
N ARG A 49 -11.38 7.89 -0.85
CA ARG A 49 -10.83 8.43 0.40
C ARG A 49 -10.25 7.30 1.26
N ARG A 50 -11.00 6.21 1.42
CA ARG A 50 -10.58 5.05 2.21
C ARG A 50 -9.48 4.26 1.51
N ARG A 51 -9.60 4.04 0.19
CA ARG A 51 -8.52 3.43 -0.62
C ARG A 51 -7.21 4.18 -0.47
N LYS A 52 -7.22 5.51 -0.67
CA LYS A 52 -6.00 6.32 -0.52
C LYS A 52 -5.43 6.25 0.89
N ALA A 53 -6.25 6.44 1.93
CA ALA A 53 -5.78 6.39 3.31
C ALA A 53 -5.08 5.05 3.62
N PHE A 54 -5.74 3.94 3.30
CA PHE A 54 -5.19 2.60 3.49
C PHE A 54 -3.87 2.41 2.73
N TRP A 55 -3.88 2.63 1.41
CA TRP A 55 -2.72 2.31 0.57
C TRP A 55 -1.53 3.24 0.78
N ILE A 56 -1.77 4.52 1.12
CA ILE A 56 -0.69 5.45 1.50
C ILE A 56 -0.01 4.97 2.79
N ASN A 57 -0.79 4.55 3.78
CA ASN A 57 -0.25 4.03 5.03
C ASN A 57 0.56 2.74 4.81
N ILE A 58 -0.01 1.78 4.06
CA ILE A 58 0.67 0.53 3.70
C ILE A 58 1.97 0.82 2.95
N TYR A 59 1.95 1.66 1.92
CA TYR A 59 3.15 2.00 1.14
C TYR A 59 4.25 2.55 2.04
N ASN A 60 3.93 3.57 2.84
CA ASN A 60 4.91 4.26 3.68
C ASN A 60 5.46 3.35 4.78
N ALA A 61 4.61 2.50 5.38
CA ALA A 61 5.04 1.54 6.39
C ALA A 61 6.00 0.49 5.79
N TYR A 62 5.62 -0.17 4.70
CA TYR A 62 6.44 -1.22 4.09
C TYR A 62 7.71 -0.69 3.43
N TYR A 63 7.69 0.54 2.90
CA TYR A 63 8.90 1.21 2.46
C TYR A 63 9.93 1.28 3.60
N GLN A 64 9.51 1.75 4.77
CA GLN A 64 10.40 1.87 5.94
C GLN A 64 10.80 0.52 6.56
N ILE A 65 9.91 -0.48 6.52
CA ILE A 65 10.24 -1.84 7.01
C ILE A 65 11.39 -2.43 6.18
N HIS A 66 11.35 -2.27 4.86
CA HIS A 66 12.28 -2.96 3.96
C HIS A 66 13.47 -2.12 3.49
N ILE A 67 13.52 -0.81 3.74
CA ILE A 67 14.60 0.04 3.22
C ILE A 67 15.98 -0.37 3.74
N GLU A 68 16.08 -0.89 4.97
CA GLU A 68 17.35 -1.35 5.54
C GLU A 68 17.81 -2.68 4.93
N ASP A 69 16.88 -3.62 4.69
CA ASP A 69 17.17 -4.93 4.08
C ASP A 69 17.77 -4.81 2.67
N TYR A 70 17.45 -3.72 1.96
CA TYR A 70 17.82 -3.50 0.57
C TYR A 70 18.63 -2.21 0.37
N LYS A 71 19.38 -1.80 1.40
CA LYS A 71 20.18 -0.57 1.36
C LYS A 71 21.12 -0.46 0.14
N HIS A 72 21.62 -1.60 -0.34
CA HIS A 72 22.51 -1.71 -1.50
C HIS A 72 21.76 -1.88 -2.84
N GLU A 73 20.48 -2.22 -2.82
CA GLU A 73 19.65 -2.52 -3.99
C GLU A 73 18.31 -1.78 -3.92
N LYS A 74 18.35 -0.48 -3.57
CA LYS A 74 17.16 0.35 -3.32
C LYS A 74 16.15 0.35 -4.45
N LEU A 75 16.55 0.13 -5.69
CA LEU A 75 15.61 0.09 -6.82
C LEU A 75 14.77 -1.19 -6.82
N MET A 76 15.28 -2.30 -6.28
CA MET A 76 14.58 -3.58 -6.27
C MET A 76 13.42 -3.63 -5.27
N ILE A 77 13.45 -2.83 -4.19
CA ILE A 77 12.35 -2.78 -3.21
C ILE A 77 11.05 -2.35 -3.86
N PHE A 78 11.14 -1.53 -4.91
CA PHE A 78 9.97 -0.96 -5.54
C PHE A 78 9.23 -1.97 -6.41
N SER A 79 9.95 -2.87 -7.07
CA SER A 79 9.37 -3.85 -8.00
C SER A 79 9.15 -5.23 -7.39
N LYS A 80 9.83 -5.58 -6.29
CA LYS A 80 9.63 -6.87 -5.62
C LYS A 80 8.28 -6.95 -4.91
N ARG A 81 7.54 -8.04 -5.15
CA ARG A 81 6.23 -8.30 -4.53
C ARG A 81 6.36 -8.95 -3.15
N ILE A 82 6.79 -8.15 -2.18
CA ILE A 82 7.07 -8.58 -0.79
C ILE A 82 5.97 -8.19 0.20
N ILE A 83 5.03 -7.34 -0.20
CA ILE A 83 3.94 -6.85 0.66
C ILE A 83 2.77 -7.82 0.54
N GLU A 84 2.36 -8.46 1.64
CA GLU A 84 1.25 -9.43 1.66
C GLU A 84 0.00 -8.82 2.31
N ILE A 85 -1.04 -8.55 1.51
CA ILE A 85 -2.33 -8.03 1.97
C ILE A 85 -3.43 -8.93 1.41
N ALA A 86 -4.34 -9.37 2.26
CA ALA A 86 -5.47 -10.24 1.88
C ALA A 86 -5.06 -11.45 1.01
N ASN A 87 -4.01 -12.16 1.41
CA ASN A 87 -3.39 -13.30 0.71
C ASN A 87 -2.87 -13.00 -0.71
N HIS A 88 -2.73 -11.72 -1.08
CA HIS A 88 -2.13 -11.28 -2.33
C HIS A 88 -0.81 -10.55 -2.09
N LYS A 89 0.13 -10.75 -3.02
CA LYS A 89 1.45 -10.11 -2.99
C LYS A 89 1.45 -8.85 -3.86
N PHE A 90 1.94 -7.76 -3.29
CA PHE A 90 2.07 -6.46 -3.93
C PHE A 90 3.52 -5.97 -3.81
N SER A 91 3.94 -5.21 -4.82
CA SER A 91 5.14 -4.38 -4.75
C SER A 91 4.76 -2.93 -4.42
N LEU A 92 5.73 -2.10 -4.05
CA LEU A 92 5.48 -0.67 -3.86
C LEU A 92 5.04 -0.01 -5.19
N ASP A 93 5.59 -0.45 -6.32
CA ASP A 93 5.18 0.00 -7.66
C ASP A 93 3.73 -0.42 -7.98
N ASP A 94 3.30 -1.63 -7.59
CA ASP A 94 1.90 -2.05 -7.74
C ASP A 94 0.96 -1.12 -6.95
N ILE A 95 1.35 -0.71 -5.75
CA ILE A 95 0.55 0.20 -4.90
C ILE A 95 0.56 1.63 -5.47
N GLU A 96 1.73 2.18 -5.81
CA GLU A 96 1.83 3.55 -6.33
C GLU A 96 1.23 3.68 -7.72
N HIS A 97 1.71 2.87 -8.67
CA HIS A 97 1.36 3.01 -10.09
C HIS A 97 0.06 2.29 -10.43
N GLY A 98 -0.15 1.10 -9.87
CA GLY A 98 -1.34 0.29 -10.09
C GLY A 98 -2.56 0.85 -9.35
N ILE A 99 -2.46 0.95 -8.03
CA ILE A 99 -3.62 1.27 -7.20
C ILE A 99 -3.85 2.79 -7.10
N LEU A 100 -2.86 3.56 -6.64
CA LEU A 100 -3.03 4.99 -6.33
C LEU A 100 -3.00 5.89 -7.57
N ARG A 101 -2.24 5.52 -8.60
CA ARG A 101 -2.18 6.23 -9.88
C ARG A 101 -3.13 5.68 -10.95
N LYS A 102 -4.06 4.81 -10.57
CA LYS A 102 -5.08 4.23 -11.46
C LYS A 102 -4.45 3.57 -12.70
N LEU A 103 -3.62 2.55 -12.46
CA LEU A 103 -3.01 1.75 -13.51
C LEU A 103 -2.23 2.60 -14.51
N ASN A 104 -1.51 3.62 -14.07
CA ASN A 104 -0.70 4.42 -14.99
C ASN A 104 0.71 3.84 -15.08
N PHE A 105 1.18 3.62 -16.29
CA PHE A 105 2.53 3.14 -16.56
C PHE A 105 3.56 4.12 -15.98
N LYS A 106 4.55 3.57 -15.26
CA LYS A 106 5.60 4.32 -14.55
C LYS A 106 6.34 5.31 -15.46
N TYR A 107 6.63 4.93 -16.70
CA TYR A 107 7.28 5.77 -17.71
C TYR A 107 6.31 6.49 -18.65
N GLY A 108 5.00 6.32 -18.44
CA GLY A 108 3.97 6.90 -19.30
C GLY A 108 3.60 8.34 -18.96
N LEU A 109 4.29 8.98 -18.00
CA LEU A 109 3.98 10.32 -17.47
C LEU A 109 2.51 10.50 -17.01
N GLY A 110 1.78 9.41 -16.74
CA GLY A 110 0.35 9.43 -16.42
C GLY A 110 -0.61 9.39 -17.62
N TYR A 111 -0.08 9.21 -18.84
CA TYR A 111 -0.87 9.15 -20.08
C TYR A 111 -1.01 7.73 -20.64
N VAL A 112 -0.16 6.79 -20.21
CA VAL A 112 -0.15 5.42 -20.72
C VAL A 112 -0.70 4.49 -19.64
N PRO A 113 -1.83 3.81 -19.87
CA PRO A 113 -2.34 2.82 -18.93
C PRO A 113 -1.46 1.55 -18.92
N LEU A 114 -1.31 0.93 -17.74
CA LEU A 114 -0.67 -0.36 -17.53
C LEU A 114 -1.62 -1.46 -18.03
N LEU A 115 -1.40 -1.90 -19.28
CA LEU A 115 -2.32 -2.78 -20.01
C LEU A 115 -2.49 -4.17 -19.34
N PHE A 116 -1.51 -4.62 -18.54
CA PHE A 116 -1.48 -5.96 -17.93
C PHE A 116 -1.46 -5.95 -16.40
N ALA A 117 -2.19 -5.04 -15.76
CA ALA A 117 -2.34 -5.09 -14.31
C ALA A 117 -3.21 -6.26 -13.85
N ASP A 118 -2.82 -6.89 -12.73
CA ASP A 118 -3.56 -8.00 -12.12
C ASP A 118 -5.00 -7.58 -11.76
N LYS A 119 -5.93 -8.54 -11.87
CA LYS A 119 -7.35 -8.31 -11.57
C LYS A 119 -7.57 -7.69 -10.19
N VAL A 120 -6.83 -8.18 -9.19
CA VAL A 120 -6.90 -7.69 -7.79
C VAL A 120 -6.46 -6.23 -7.68
N ILE A 121 -5.41 -5.83 -8.40
CA ILE A 121 -4.95 -4.43 -8.44
C ILE A 121 -6.05 -3.54 -9.02
N LYS A 122 -6.70 -3.98 -10.10
CA LYS A 122 -7.81 -3.24 -10.73
C LYS A 122 -8.99 -3.05 -9.78
N GLU A 123 -9.34 -4.07 -9.01
CA GLU A 123 -10.45 -4.04 -8.05
C GLU A 123 -10.17 -3.16 -6.82
N LEU A 124 -8.90 -3.02 -6.42
CA LEU A 124 -8.48 -2.22 -5.26
C LEU A 124 -8.05 -0.79 -5.62
N ALA A 125 -7.93 -0.47 -6.91
CA ALA A 125 -7.49 0.82 -7.41
C ALA A 125 -8.48 1.96 -7.12
N VAL A 126 -7.97 3.19 -7.05
CA VAL A 126 -8.84 4.38 -6.97
C VAL A 126 -9.59 4.62 -8.28
N GLU A 127 -10.80 5.16 -8.17
CA GLU A 127 -11.62 5.56 -9.32
C GLU A 127 -11.11 6.84 -9.98
N LYS A 128 -10.65 7.81 -9.18
CA LYS A 128 -10.12 9.10 -9.62
C LYS A 128 -8.67 9.28 -9.19
N LEU A 129 -7.83 9.68 -10.15
CA LEU A 129 -6.45 10.03 -9.90
C LEU A 129 -6.36 11.29 -9.03
N ASP A 130 -5.52 11.24 -7.99
CA ASP A 130 -5.23 12.37 -7.12
C ASP A 130 -3.72 12.63 -7.13
N TYR A 131 -3.28 13.70 -7.79
CA TYR A 131 -1.86 14.01 -7.94
C TYR A 131 -1.16 14.36 -6.61
N ARG A 132 -1.92 14.62 -5.53
CA ARG A 132 -1.35 14.95 -4.21
C ARG A 132 -0.66 13.75 -3.54
N ILE A 133 -0.86 12.54 -4.04
CA ILE A 133 -0.20 11.34 -3.52
C ILE A 133 1.34 11.45 -3.56
N HIS A 134 1.92 12.22 -4.49
CA HIS A 134 3.36 12.45 -4.56
C HIS A 134 3.92 13.19 -3.33
N PHE A 135 3.08 13.96 -2.63
CA PHE A 135 3.46 14.60 -1.37
C PHE A 135 3.21 13.69 -0.15
N ALA A 136 2.44 12.62 -0.33
CA ALA A 136 2.06 11.70 0.74
C ALA A 136 2.95 10.44 0.80
N LEU A 137 3.54 10.04 -0.33
CA LEU A 137 4.41 8.85 -0.42
C LEU A 137 5.88 9.22 -0.18
N ASN A 138 6.57 8.43 0.64
CA ASN A 138 8.01 8.53 0.79
C ASN A 138 8.71 7.50 -0.10
N CYS A 139 9.37 7.99 -1.15
CA CYS A 139 10.15 7.17 -2.07
C CYS A 139 11.66 7.22 -1.74
N GLY A 140 12.06 7.79 -0.59
CA GLY A 140 13.46 7.90 -0.17
C GLY A 140 14.28 8.97 -0.86
N ALA A 141 13.65 9.87 -1.62
CA ALA A 141 14.35 11.02 -2.19
C ALA A 141 14.73 12.01 -1.09
N LYS A 142 15.78 12.81 -1.30
CA LYS A 142 16.19 13.87 -0.36
C LYS A 142 15.05 14.87 -0.05
N SER A 143 14.08 15.00 -0.94
CA SER A 143 12.90 15.87 -0.82
C SER A 143 11.65 15.17 -0.29
N CYS A 144 11.70 13.88 0.02
CA CYS A 144 10.56 13.16 0.57
C CYS A 144 10.27 13.57 2.02
N PRO A 145 8.99 13.57 2.44
CA PRO A 145 8.64 13.92 3.81
C PRO A 145 9.27 12.90 4.79
N PRO A 146 9.77 13.36 5.96
CA PRO A 146 10.15 12.45 7.03
C PRO A 146 8.88 11.73 7.52
N ILE A 147 8.92 10.39 7.55
CA ILE A 147 7.82 9.57 8.09
C ILE A 147 8.24 8.98 9.42
#